data_AF-A0A2B7YA70-F1
#
_entry.id   AF-A0A2B7YA70-F1
#
_cell.length_a   1.000
_cell.length_b   1.000
_cell.length_c   1.000
_cell.angle_alpha   90.00
_cell.angle_beta   90.00
_cell.angle_gamma   90.00
#
_symmetry.space_group_name_H-M   'P 1'
#
loop_
_entity.id
_entity.type
_entity.pdbx_description
1 polymer ?
#
loop_
_entity_poly.entity_id
_entity_poly.type
_entity_poly.pdbx_seq_one_letter_code
_entity_poly.pdbx_strand_id
1 'polypeptide(L)'
;MITTSTTVDEISDMNPSDVVFLQKLRESKNSVIFKVSVHGKLCVMKVQNTMYRLARFTYFHEDKVSANAVLIEYIPNMQSINLSNYSSSHLDKLRNIIYEIHQARVIHGDPMPRNMMISPGKETRLLWIDFDSAQTLPEASAPTSRQQM
;
A
#
# COMPACT_ATOMS: atom_id res chain seq x y z
N MET A 1 13.85 5.64 23.19
CA MET A 1 14.77 6.13 22.15
C MET A 1 14.34 5.49 20.84
N ILE A 2 13.52 6.19 20.06
CA ILE A 2 13.11 5.74 18.73
C ILE A 2 14.08 6.42 17.77
N THR A 3 15.02 5.66 17.23
CA THR A 3 15.83 6.09 16.08
C THR A 3 15.14 5.61 14.81
N THR A 4 14.41 6.51 14.14
CA THR A 4 14.07 6.34 12.72
C THR A 4 14.12 7.71 12.04
N SER A 5 15.34 8.13 11.70
CA SER A 5 15.56 9.09 10.62
C SER A 5 15.52 8.31 9.32
N THR A 6 14.37 8.27 8.69
CA THR A 6 14.29 8.09 7.23
C THR A 6 13.28 9.11 6.76
N THR A 7 13.81 10.24 6.31
CA THR A 7 13.03 11.37 5.81
C THR A 7 12.26 10.94 4.57
N VAL A 8 11.08 11.52 4.40
CA VAL A 8 10.16 11.33 3.27
C VAL A 8 10.75 11.87 1.95
N ASP A 9 11.95 12.46 1.99
CA ASP A 9 12.59 13.23 0.92
C ASP A 9 13.35 12.38 -0.13
N GLU A 10 13.56 11.08 0.05
CA GLU A 10 14.41 10.29 -0.87
C GLU A 10 13.73 9.81 -2.18
N ILE A 11 12.43 10.07 -2.38
CA ILE A 11 11.69 9.53 -3.54
C ILE A 11 11.43 10.59 -4.63
N SER A 12 11.64 11.88 -4.38
CA SER A 12 11.28 12.94 -5.34
C SER A 12 12.23 13.07 -6.54
N ASP A 13 13.43 12.48 -6.48
CA ASP A 13 14.47 12.63 -7.54
C ASP A 13 14.88 11.29 -8.19
N MET A 14 13.97 10.31 -8.26
CA MET A 14 14.26 9.04 -8.95
C MET A 14 14.13 9.17 -10.47
N ASN A 15 15.21 8.84 -11.21
CA ASN A 15 15.14 8.74 -12.67
C ASN A 15 14.53 7.37 -13.05
N PRO A 16 13.63 7.30 -14.04
CA PRO A 16 13.16 6.02 -14.58
C PRO A 16 14.27 5.03 -14.97
N SER A 17 15.47 5.52 -15.35
CA SER A 17 16.63 4.66 -15.65
C SER A 17 17.19 3.90 -14.46
N ASP A 18 16.93 4.36 -13.23
CA ASP A 18 17.45 3.75 -12.00
C ASP A 18 16.66 2.49 -11.60
N VAL A 19 15.53 2.24 -12.28
CA VAL A 19 14.61 1.15 -12.01
C VAL A 19 14.94 -0.05 -12.89
N VAL A 20 15.44 -1.12 -12.28
CA VAL A 20 15.66 -2.41 -12.93
C VAL A 20 14.45 -3.31 -12.67
N PHE A 21 13.70 -3.65 -13.73
CA PHE A 21 12.56 -4.58 -13.62
C PHE A 21 13.06 -6.02 -13.51
N LEU A 22 12.64 -6.71 -12.45
CA LEU A 22 13.07 -8.09 -12.18
C LEU A 22 11.97 -9.09 -12.51
N GLN A 23 10.73 -8.80 -12.10
CA GLN A 23 9.61 -9.73 -12.26
C GLN A 23 8.27 -9.00 -12.28
N LYS A 24 7.34 -9.41 -13.14
CA LYS A 24 5.92 -9.02 -13.04
C LYS A 24 5.24 -9.89 -11.99
N LEU A 25 4.79 -9.29 -10.89
CA LEU A 25 4.16 -10.01 -9.78
C LEU A 25 2.66 -10.18 -10.00
N ARG A 26 1.99 -9.15 -10.51
CA ARG A 26 0.54 -9.16 -10.74
C ARG A 26 0.14 -8.17 -11.83
N GLU A 27 -0.93 -8.49 -12.52
CA GLU A 27 -1.62 -7.56 -13.41
C GLU A 27 -3.12 -7.61 -13.13
N SER A 28 -3.73 -6.44 -13.19
CA SER A 28 -5.16 -6.24 -13.17
C SER A 28 -5.53 -5.29 -14.31
N LYS A 29 -6.84 -5.09 -14.51
CA LYS A 29 -7.32 -4.04 -15.41
C LYS A 29 -6.68 -2.69 -15.08
N ASN A 30 -6.59 -2.33 -13.80
CA ASN A 30 -6.26 -0.96 -13.40
C ASN A 30 -4.79 -0.74 -13.07
N SER A 31 -3.99 -1.80 -12.91
CA SER A 31 -2.60 -1.67 -12.48
C SER A 31 -1.75 -2.89 -12.81
N VAL A 32 -0.45 -2.66 -12.88
CA VAL A 32 0.56 -3.71 -12.97
C VAL A 32 1.54 -3.56 -11.80
N ILE A 33 1.84 -4.66 -11.13
CA ILE A 33 2.75 -4.71 -9.99
C ILE A 33 4.02 -5.44 -10.41
N PHE A 34 5.17 -4.79 -10.24
CA PHE A 34 6.48 -5.32 -10.55
C PHE A 34 7.33 -5.44 -9.29
N LYS A 35 8.14 -6.49 -9.22
CA LYS A 35 9.34 -6.53 -8.41
C LYS A 35 10.44 -5.81 -9.19
N VAL A 36 11.05 -4.81 -8.56
CA VAL A 36 12.11 -4.00 -9.17
C VAL A 36 13.30 -3.92 -8.22
N SER A 37 14.46 -3.56 -8.75
CA SER A 37 15.62 -3.11 -7.98
C SER A 37 15.86 -1.64 -8.29
N VAL A 38 16.00 -0.83 -7.25
CA VAL A 38 16.32 0.60 -7.34
C VAL A 38 17.58 0.83 -6.52
N HIS A 39 18.66 1.26 -7.14
CA HIS A 39 19.97 1.40 -6.49
C HIS A 39 20.39 0.15 -5.68
N GLY A 40 20.07 -1.06 -6.20
CA GLY A 40 20.37 -2.34 -5.54
C GLY A 40 19.38 -2.75 -4.44
N LYS A 41 18.41 -1.91 -4.08
CA LYS A 41 17.35 -2.22 -3.10
C LYS A 41 16.14 -2.84 -3.79
N LEU A 42 15.68 -3.99 -3.28
CA LEU A 42 14.47 -4.63 -3.78
C LEU A 42 13.21 -3.89 -3.33
N CYS A 43 12.36 -3.59 -4.30
CA CYS A 43 11.12 -2.85 -4.12
C CYS A 43 9.97 -3.49 -4.92
N VAL A 44 8.76 -3.11 -4.55
CA VAL A 44 7.54 -3.33 -5.34
C VAL A 44 7.15 -2.00 -5.97
N MET A 45 6.97 -2.01 -7.29
CA MET A 45 6.44 -0.86 -8.02
C MET A 45 5.03 -1.19 -8.52
N LYS A 46 4.02 -0.43 -8.07
CA LYS A 46 2.64 -0.47 -8.57
C LYS A 46 2.48 0.64 -9.60
N VAL A 47 2.32 0.29 -10.87
CA VAL A 47 2.09 1.22 -11.98
C VAL A 47 0.60 1.25 -12.31
N GLN A 48 -0.03 2.42 -12.25
CA GLN A 48 -1.45 2.57 -12.59
C GLN A 48 -1.66 2.57 -14.11
N ASN A 49 -2.62 1.79 -14.58
CA ASN A 49 -3.00 1.79 -15.99
C ASN A 49 -3.92 2.98 -16.29
N THR A 50 -3.37 3.98 -16.96
CA THR A 50 -4.05 5.23 -17.29
C THR A 50 -5.07 5.10 -18.42
N MET A 51 -4.99 4.06 -19.28
CA MET A 51 -6.00 3.85 -20.32
C MET A 51 -7.41 3.62 -19.74
N TYR A 52 -7.53 2.96 -18.59
CA TYR A 52 -8.84 2.74 -17.95
C TYR A 52 -9.29 3.90 -17.05
N ARG A 53 -8.39 4.83 -16.71
CA ARG A 53 -8.78 6.13 -16.14
C ARG A 53 -9.49 6.97 -17.18
N LEU A 54 -8.96 7.03 -18.41
CA LEU A 54 -9.57 7.81 -19.50
C LEU A 54 -11.00 7.35 -19.82
N ALA A 55 -11.30 6.05 -19.72
CA ALA A 55 -12.66 5.53 -19.91
C ALA A 55 -13.65 5.90 -18.79
N ARG A 56 -13.18 6.33 -17.60
CA ARG A 56 -14.02 6.84 -16.49
C ARG A 56 -14.06 8.37 -16.38
N PHE A 57 -13.21 9.06 -17.12
CA PHE A 57 -13.01 10.52 -17.06
C PHE A 57 -13.13 11.17 -18.44
N THR A 58 -14.21 10.91 -19.19
CA THR A 58 -14.56 11.74 -20.37
C THR A 58 -15.15 13.11 -19.98
N TYR A 59 -14.79 13.61 -18.80
CA TYR A 59 -15.00 14.98 -18.35
C TYR A 59 -13.73 15.38 -17.60
N PHE A 60 -13.17 16.52 -17.98
CA PHE A 60 -11.93 17.18 -17.51
C PHE A 60 -10.68 17.02 -18.39
N HIS A 61 -10.07 18.19 -18.59
CA HIS A 61 -9.13 18.61 -19.61
C HIS A 61 -7.70 18.09 -19.41
N GLU A 62 -6.99 17.96 -20.53
CA GLU A 62 -5.53 18.13 -20.71
C GLU A 62 -4.58 17.80 -19.54
N ASP A 63 -4.73 16.64 -18.89
CA ASP A 63 -3.67 16.11 -18.04
C ASP A 63 -2.62 15.40 -18.90
N LYS A 64 -1.43 16.01 -18.98
CA LYS A 64 -0.20 15.39 -19.48
C LYS A 64 0.05 14.13 -18.65
N VAL A 65 -0.31 12.97 -19.18
CA VAL A 65 -0.35 11.69 -18.46
C VAL A 65 1.06 11.26 -18.02
N SER A 66 1.48 11.69 -16.83
CA SER A 66 2.61 11.10 -16.14
C SER A 66 2.20 9.72 -15.61
N ALA A 67 3.08 8.73 -15.74
CA ALA A 67 2.82 7.40 -15.19
C ALA A 67 2.77 7.51 -13.66
N ASN A 68 1.59 7.33 -13.07
CA ASN A 68 1.43 7.27 -11.61
C ASN A 68 1.92 5.90 -11.14
N ALA A 69 3.20 5.83 -10.77
CA ALA A 69 3.80 4.67 -10.14
C ALA A 69 4.12 4.97 -8.66
N VAL A 70 3.86 4.00 -7.79
CA VAL A 70 4.25 4.06 -6.37
C VAL A 70 5.27 2.96 -6.11
N LEU A 71 6.37 3.33 -5.46
CA LEU A 71 7.42 2.42 -5.01
C LEU A 71 7.25 2.13 -3.52
N ILE A 72 7.29 0.86 -3.15
CA ILE A 72 7.16 0.38 -1.77
C ILE A 72 8.26 -0.67 -1.51
N GLU A 73 8.63 -0.89 -0.25
CA GLU A 73 9.51 -1.99 0.16
C GLU A 73 9.03 -3.34 -0.41
N TYR A 74 9.96 -4.16 -0.92
CA TYR A 74 9.66 -5.55 -1.23
C TYR A 74 9.73 -6.41 0.03
N ILE A 75 8.59 -7.00 0.40
CA ILE A 75 8.48 -7.92 1.53
C ILE A 75 8.43 -9.36 0.99
N PRO A 76 9.42 -10.22 1.29
CA PRO A 76 9.45 -11.60 0.80
C PRO A 76 8.36 -12.46 1.47
N ASN A 77 7.89 -13.49 0.75
CA ASN A 77 6.90 -14.46 1.26
C ASN A 77 5.59 -13.85 1.79
N MET A 78 5.25 -12.63 1.36
CA MET A 78 4.02 -11.97 1.76
C MET A 78 2.79 -12.68 1.17
N GLN A 79 1.81 -12.98 2.02
CA GLN A 79 0.59 -13.70 1.69
C GLN A 79 -0.61 -12.98 2.30
N SER A 80 -1.73 -12.93 1.59
CA SER A 80 -2.98 -12.46 2.20
C SER A 80 -3.49 -13.45 3.25
N ILE A 81 -4.18 -12.96 4.27
CA ILE A 81 -4.90 -13.83 5.20
C ILE A 81 -5.97 -14.65 4.45
N ASN A 82 -6.04 -15.94 4.80
CA ASN A 82 -7.07 -16.87 4.37
C ASN A 82 -7.30 -17.93 5.46
N LEU A 83 -8.19 -18.88 5.21
CA LEU A 83 -8.55 -19.92 6.19
C LEU A 83 -7.38 -20.84 6.60
N SER A 84 -6.36 -20.98 5.77
CA SER A 84 -5.20 -21.85 6.03
C SER A 84 -4.11 -21.21 6.89
N ASN A 85 -4.02 -19.87 6.92
CA ASN A 85 -3.01 -19.13 7.69
C ASN A 85 -3.60 -18.22 8.77
N TYR A 86 -4.90 -18.35 9.01
CA TYR A 86 -5.65 -17.68 10.06
C TYR A 86 -5.20 -18.11 11.47
N SER A 87 -5.09 -17.16 12.39
CA SER A 87 -4.98 -17.42 13.83
C SER A 87 -5.53 -16.24 14.62
N SER A 88 -6.02 -16.48 15.85
CA SER A 88 -6.51 -15.40 16.72
C SER A 88 -5.41 -14.38 17.01
N SER A 89 -4.17 -14.83 17.24
CA SER A 89 -3.05 -13.92 17.52
C SER A 89 -2.66 -13.04 16.33
N HIS A 90 -2.84 -13.50 15.09
CA HIS A 90 -2.66 -12.67 13.90
C HIS A 90 -3.77 -11.62 13.80
N LEU A 91 -5.02 -12.00 14.07
CA LEU A 91 -6.14 -11.06 14.03
C LEU A 91 -6.04 -9.99 15.12
N ASP A 92 -5.65 -10.34 16.34
CA ASP A 92 -5.49 -9.37 17.42
C ASP A 92 -4.46 -8.29 17.04
N LYS A 93 -3.34 -8.71 16.43
CA LYS A 93 -2.32 -7.79 15.94
C LYS A 93 -2.83 -6.93 14.78
N LEU A 94 -3.52 -7.51 13.79
CA LEU A 94 -4.10 -6.74 12.68
C LEU A 94 -5.16 -5.75 13.15
N ARG A 95 -5.95 -6.13 14.17
CA ARG A 95 -6.90 -5.26 14.85
C ARG A 95 -6.19 -4.08 15.52
N ASN A 96 -5.09 -4.33 16.21
CA ASN A 96 -4.30 -3.25 16.80
C ASN A 96 -3.75 -2.29 15.73
N ILE A 97 -3.25 -2.81 14.60
CA ILE A 97 -2.75 -1.97 13.51
C ILE A 97 -3.87 -1.12 12.90
N ILE A 98 -5.08 -1.65 12.68
CA ILE A 98 -6.18 -0.83 12.15
C ILE A 98 -6.63 0.24 13.16
N TYR A 99 -6.56 -0.04 14.47
CA TYR A 99 -6.75 1.00 15.49
C TYR A 99 -5.70 2.09 15.39
N GLU A 100 -4.41 1.74 15.24
CA GLU A 100 -3.35 2.74 15.05
C GLU A 100 -3.61 3.62 13.80
N ILE A 101 -4.04 3.02 12.69
CA ILE A 101 -4.46 3.74 11.48
C ILE A 101 -5.63 4.71 11.79
N HIS A 102 -6.63 4.24 12.55
CA HIS A 102 -7.76 5.06 12.95
C HIS A 102 -7.36 6.23 13.87
N GLN A 103 -6.41 6.00 14.78
CA GLN A 103 -5.86 7.02 15.68
C GLN A 103 -5.05 8.08 14.92
N ALA A 104 -4.40 7.68 13.82
CA ALA A 104 -3.78 8.60 12.87
C ALA A 104 -4.79 9.36 11.99
N ARG A 105 -6.09 9.27 12.29
CA ARG A 105 -7.20 9.90 11.54
C ARG A 105 -7.32 9.45 10.09
N VAL A 106 -6.92 8.22 9.82
CA VAL A 106 -7.09 7.57 8.52
C VAL A 106 -8.14 6.48 8.66
N ILE A 107 -9.08 6.40 7.72
CA ILE A 107 -9.96 5.25 7.53
C ILE A 107 -9.48 4.52 6.28
N HIS A 108 -9.20 3.21 6.38
CA HIS A 108 -8.69 2.44 5.25
C HIS A 108 -9.69 2.30 4.08
N GLY A 109 -10.99 2.19 4.39
CA GLY A 109 -12.08 2.17 3.38
C GLY A 109 -12.32 0.83 2.67
N ASP A 110 -11.43 -0.15 2.80
CA ASP A 110 -11.58 -1.50 2.22
C ASP A 110 -10.94 -2.58 3.13
N PRO A 111 -11.49 -2.83 4.34
CA PRO A 111 -10.87 -3.69 5.34
C PRO A 111 -11.06 -5.19 5.07
N MET A 112 -10.81 -5.63 3.83
CA MET A 112 -11.04 -7.01 3.37
C MET A 112 -9.78 -7.88 3.59
N PRO A 113 -9.92 -9.21 3.82
CA PRO A 113 -8.76 -10.10 4.05
C PRO A 113 -7.68 -10.07 2.96
N ARG A 114 -8.06 -9.76 1.71
CA ARG A 114 -7.12 -9.56 0.59
C ARG A 114 -6.14 -8.39 0.80
N ASN A 115 -6.41 -7.49 1.73
CA ASN A 115 -5.60 -6.32 2.08
C ASN A 115 -4.88 -6.51 3.42
N MET A 116 -5.09 -7.64 4.09
CA MET A 116 -4.39 -8.04 5.32
C MET A 116 -3.28 -9.04 4.95
N MET A 117 -2.04 -8.66 5.21
CA MET A 117 -0.86 -9.41 4.78
C MET A 117 -0.13 -10.05 5.96
N ILE A 118 0.31 -11.28 5.78
CA ILE A 118 1.24 -12.01 6.63
C ILE A 118 2.53 -12.21 5.84
N SER A 119 3.67 -11.88 6.43
CA SER A 119 4.99 -12.27 5.93
C SER A 119 5.68 -13.15 6.96
N PRO A 120 5.64 -14.49 6.81
CA PRO A 120 6.31 -15.41 7.71
C PRO A 120 7.83 -15.22 7.66
N GLY A 121 8.49 -15.35 8.82
CA GLY A 121 9.93 -15.23 8.97
C GLY A 121 10.35 -15.57 10.39
N LYS A 122 11.55 -15.14 10.80
CA LYS A 122 12.00 -15.24 12.21
C LYS A 122 11.01 -14.54 13.14
N GLU A 123 10.49 -13.40 12.69
CA GLU A 123 9.37 -12.70 13.29
C GLU A 123 8.30 -12.50 12.20
N THR A 124 7.07 -12.93 12.47
CA THR A 124 5.96 -12.74 11.54
C THR A 124 5.58 -11.27 11.47
N ARG A 125 5.75 -10.67 10.28
CA ARG A 125 5.27 -9.30 10.01
C ARG A 125 3.82 -9.36 9.55
N LEU A 126 2.98 -8.48 10.10
CA LEU A 126 1.58 -8.30 9.73
C LEU A 126 1.40 -6.88 9.20
N LEU A 127 0.76 -6.74 8.03
CA LEU A 127 0.60 -5.45 7.37
C LEU A 127 -0.82 -5.27 6.85
N TRP A 128 -1.27 -4.02 6.84
CA TRP A 128 -2.39 -3.57 6.03
C TRP A 128 -1.85 -2.88 4.77
N ILE A 129 -2.41 -3.21 3.61
CA ILE A 129 -2.01 -2.65 2.32
C ILE A 129 -3.22 -2.16 1.52
N ASP A 130 -2.98 -1.44 0.43
CA ASP A 130 -4.00 -0.97 -0.52
C ASP A 130 -4.92 0.12 0.04
N PHE A 131 -4.32 1.27 0.36
CA PHE A 131 -4.99 2.48 0.84
C PHE A 131 -5.65 3.30 -0.30
N ASP A 132 -5.88 2.72 -1.48
CA ASP A 132 -6.51 3.41 -2.62
C ASP A 132 -7.93 3.93 -2.28
N SER A 133 -8.61 3.30 -1.33
CA SER A 133 -9.94 3.71 -0.84
C SER A 133 -9.89 4.50 0.47
N ALA A 134 -8.69 4.81 0.97
CA ALA A 134 -8.52 5.43 2.26
C ALA A 134 -8.94 6.91 2.26
N GLN A 135 -9.38 7.38 3.42
CA GLN A 135 -9.81 8.75 3.63
C GLN A 135 -9.14 9.30 4.89
N THR A 136 -8.66 10.54 4.80
CA THR A 136 -8.18 11.31 5.96
C THR A 136 -9.34 12.12 6.53
N LEU A 137 -9.47 12.15 7.85
CA LEU A 137 -10.50 12.94 8.53
C LEU A 137 -9.93 14.23 9.11
N PRO A 138 -10.64 15.38 8.99
CA PRO A 138 -10.21 16.64 9.58
C PRO A 138 -9.94 16.52 11.08
N GLU A 139 -8.95 17.22 11.60
CA GLU A 139 -8.51 17.11 13.00
C GLU A 139 -9.61 17.47 14.01
N ALA A 140 -10.47 18.43 13.65
CA ALA A 140 -11.53 18.96 14.50
C ALA A 140 -12.81 18.11 14.59
N SER A 141 -12.92 16.98 13.86
CA SER A 141 -14.11 16.14 13.91
C SER A 141 -14.03 15.07 15.00
N ALA A 142 -15.17 14.75 15.62
CA ALA A 142 -15.26 13.61 16.52
C ALA A 142 -14.93 12.30 15.75
N PRO A 143 -14.32 11.30 16.41
CA PRO A 143 -14.10 9.99 15.80
C PRO A 143 -15.42 9.42 15.28
N THR A 144 -15.42 8.97 14.03
CA THR A 144 -16.61 8.34 13.45
C THR A 144 -16.85 6.97 14.10
N SER A 145 -18.08 6.45 14.04
CA SER A 145 -18.37 5.09 14.52
C SER A 145 -17.48 4.02 13.86
N ARG A 146 -17.03 4.27 12.61
CA ARG A 146 -16.07 3.39 11.91
C ARG A 146 -14.66 3.39 12.49
N GLN A 147 -14.24 4.47 13.15
CA GLN A 147 -12.94 4.51 13.86
C GLN A 147 -13.00 3.84 15.24
N GLN A 148 -14.20 3.76 15.82
CA GLN A 148 -14.45 3.16 17.14
C GLN A 148 -14.65 1.64 17.09
N MET A 149 -14.86 1.07 15.90
CA MET A 149 -14.89 -0.38 15.65
C MET A 149 -13.48 -0.92 15.46
#